data_AF-A0A9X2FM83-F1
#
_entry.id   AF-A0A9X2FM83-F1
#
_cell.length_a   1.000
_cell.length_b   1.000
_cell.length_c   1.000
_cell.angle_alpha   90.00
_cell.angle_beta   90.00
_cell.angle_gamma   90.00
#
_symmetry.space_group_name_H-M   'P 1'
#
loop_
_entity.id
_entity.type
_entity.pdbx_description
1 polymer ?
#
loop_
_entity_poly.entity_id
_entity_poly.type
_entity_poly.pdbx_seq_one_letter_code
_entity_poly.pdbx_strand_id
1 'polypeptide(L)'
;VDRPLRLFEPPEEVRVLYAVPEGPPAQFLWRRQRLRVARFAGPERIAPEWWRDRPGTRLRDYFRIEDHTGRRFWLYREGLLGDGRGAEPRWFLHGAFA
;
A
#
# COMPACT_ATOMS: atom_id res chain seq x y z
N VAL A 1 -1.34 7.74 16.94
CA VAL A 1 -1.28 7.42 15.50
C VAL A 1 0.16 7.59 15.07
N ASP A 2 0.87 6.48 14.85
CA ASP A 2 2.27 6.51 14.40
C ASP A 2 2.29 7.06 12.97
N ARG A 3 3.00 8.17 12.73
CA ARG A 3 3.15 8.77 11.39
C ARG A 3 4.54 8.41 10.85
N PRO A 4 4.67 8.09 9.55
CA PRO A 4 5.98 7.76 8.98
C PRO A 4 6.94 8.95 9.12
N LEU A 5 8.20 8.65 9.45
CA LEU A 5 9.28 9.64 9.54
C LEU A 5 9.60 10.27 8.18
N ARG A 6 9.41 9.51 7.11
CA ARG A 6 9.62 9.97 5.73
C ARG A 6 8.45 9.59 4.85
N LEU A 7 7.91 10.58 4.12
CA LEU A 7 6.95 10.36 3.05
C LEU A 7 7.67 10.34 1.69
N PHE A 8 7.15 9.51 0.79
CA PHE A 8 7.54 9.49 -0.61
C PHE A 8 6.47 10.24 -1.40
N GLU A 9 6.85 11.38 -1.97
CA GLU A 9 5.97 12.24 -2.77
C GLU A 9 6.60 12.46 -4.16
N PRO A 10 6.06 11.83 -5.23
CA PRO A 10 4.89 10.97 -5.23
C PRO A 10 5.14 9.59 -4.56
N PRO A 11 4.09 8.88 -4.13
CA PRO A 11 4.21 7.50 -3.67
C PRO A 11 4.84 6.61 -4.74
N GLU A 12 5.66 5.65 -4.32
CA GLU A 12 6.44 4.83 -5.24
C GLU A 12 5.72 3.50 -5.51
N GLU A 13 5.42 3.22 -6.78
CA GLU A 13 4.78 1.96 -7.16
C GLU A 13 5.68 0.75 -6.87
N VAL A 14 5.07 -0.34 -6.42
CA VAL A 14 5.76 -1.62 -6.17
C VAL A 14 5.20 -2.71 -7.07
N ARG A 15 6.09 -3.57 -7.54
CA ARG A 15 5.68 -4.75 -8.31
C ARG A 15 5.42 -5.92 -7.36
N VAL A 16 4.18 -6.37 -7.28
CA VAL A 16 3.81 -7.55 -6.50
C VAL A 16 4.47 -8.80 -7.10
N LEU A 17 5.13 -9.58 -6.24
CA LEU A 17 5.66 -10.89 -6.61
C LEU A 17 4.78 -12.02 -6.10
N TYR A 18 4.26 -11.87 -4.88
CA TYR A 18 3.38 -12.85 -4.24
C TYR A 18 2.23 -12.13 -3.55
N ALA A 19 1.04 -12.21 -4.15
CA ALA A 19 -0.20 -11.71 -3.56
C ALA A 19 -0.71 -12.69 -2.49
N VAL A 20 -1.45 -12.16 -1.52
CA VAL A 20 -2.24 -12.94 -0.55
C VAL A 20 -3.70 -12.49 -0.64
N PRO A 21 -4.69 -13.38 -0.36
CA PRO A 21 -6.10 -13.03 -0.50
C PRO A 21 -6.52 -11.85 0.38
N GLU A 22 -6.02 -11.81 1.61
CA GLU A 22 -6.41 -10.82 2.62
C GLU A 22 -5.17 -10.16 3.23
N GLY A 23 -4.80 -8.99 2.71
CA GLY A 23 -3.73 -8.15 3.26
C GLY A 23 -2.74 -7.61 2.22
N PRO A 24 -1.58 -7.11 2.69
CA PRO A 24 -0.50 -6.66 1.82
C PRO A 24 0.20 -7.85 1.16
N PRO A 25 0.80 -7.67 -0.04
CA PRO A 25 1.56 -8.73 -0.70
C PRO A 25 2.66 -9.28 0.21
N ALA A 26 2.81 -10.60 0.25
CA ALA A 26 3.84 -11.27 1.05
C ALA A 26 5.26 -10.90 0.58
N GLN A 27 5.45 -10.67 -0.73
CA GLN A 27 6.70 -10.14 -1.27
C GLN A 27 6.45 -9.23 -2.49
N PHE A 28 7.29 -8.21 -2.63
CA PHE A 28 7.24 -7.26 -3.74
C PHE A 28 8.64 -6.73 -4.09
N LEU A 29 8.77 -6.12 -5.27
CA LEU A 29 9.95 -5.38 -5.68
C LEU A 29 9.72 -3.88 -5.51
N TRP A 30 10.68 -3.22 -4.85
CA TRP A 30 10.72 -1.78 -4.69
C TRP A 30 12.16 -1.29 -4.88
N ARG A 31 12.38 -0.30 -5.75
CA ARG A 31 13.73 0.20 -6.10
C ARG A 31 14.73 -0.92 -6.44
N ARG A 32 14.28 -1.93 -7.19
CA ARG A 32 15.03 -3.16 -7.53
C ARG A 32 15.40 -4.06 -6.34
N GLN A 33 14.99 -3.70 -5.12
CA GLN A 33 15.14 -4.53 -3.94
C GLN A 33 13.89 -5.41 -3.74
N ARG A 34 14.11 -6.70 -3.46
CA ARG A 34 13.04 -7.60 -3.03
C ARG A 34 12.80 -7.44 -1.53
N LEU A 35 11.58 -7.06 -1.16
CA LEU A 35 11.14 -7.00 0.24
C LEU A 35 10.19 -8.15 0.53
N ARG A 36 10.31 -8.72 1.73
CA ARG A 36 9.41 -9.74 2.27
C ARG A 36 8.72 -9.19 3.50
N VAL A 37 7.40 -9.19 3.49
CA VAL A 37 6.57 -8.77 4.62
C VAL A 37 6.64 -9.86 5.68
N ALA A 38 7.12 -9.51 6.88
CA ALA A 38 7.17 -10.38 8.04
C ALA A 38 5.97 -10.16 8.96
N ARG A 39 5.53 -8.91 9.12
CA ARG A 39 4.34 -8.52 9.89
C ARG A 39 3.61 -7.38 9.20
N PHE A 40 2.31 -7.24 9.48
CA PHE A 40 1.55 -6.08 9.06
C PHE A 40 0.43 -5.71 10.03
N ALA A 41 -0.04 -4.48 9.94
CA ALA A 41 -1.24 -3.97 10.62
C ALA A 41 -2.07 -3.13 9.63
N GLY A 42 -3.40 -3.21 9.75
CA GLY A 42 -4.36 -2.59 8.83
C GLY A 42 -5.39 -3.59 8.30
N PRO A 43 -6.21 -3.24 7.29
CA PRO A 43 -6.14 -1.99 6.54
C PRO A 43 -6.73 -0.80 7.30
N GLU A 44 -6.06 0.34 7.25
CA GLU A 44 -6.69 1.63 7.48
C GLU A 44 -7.27 2.11 6.15
N ARG A 45 -8.61 2.11 6.04
CA ARG A 45 -9.29 2.53 4.81
C ARG A 45 -9.44 4.05 4.80
N ILE A 46 -8.76 4.68 3.85
CA ILE A 46 -8.88 6.12 3.61
C ILE A 46 -9.63 6.29 2.28
N ALA A 47 -10.91 6.64 2.39
CA ALA A 47 -11.70 7.02 1.24
C ALA A 47 -11.43 8.50 0.89
N PRO A 48 -11.49 8.89 -0.39
CA PRO A 48 -11.59 10.29 -0.77
C PRO A 48 -12.77 10.95 -0.05
N GLU A 49 -12.62 12.23 0.27
CA GLU A 49 -13.76 13.02 0.76
C GLU A 49 -14.88 12.95 -0.28
N TRP A 50 -16.10 12.62 0.13
CA TRP A 50 -17.22 12.36 -0.79
C TRP A 50 -17.55 13.56 -1.70
N TRP A 51 -17.23 14.80 -1.27
CA TRP A 51 -17.37 16.01 -2.06
C TRP A 51 -16.25 16.22 -3.10
N ARG A 52 -15.16 15.46 -3.02
CA ARG A 52 -14.03 15.46 -3.97
C ARG A 52 -13.99 14.21 -4.85
N ASP A 53 -14.97 13.32 -4.73
CA ASP A 53 -15.04 12.09 -5.53
C ASP A 53 -15.18 12.46 -7.00
N ARG A 54 -14.06 12.46 -7.72
CA ARG A 54 -14.05 12.55 -9.19
C ARG A 54 -14.31 11.14 -9.74
N PRO A 55 -14.93 11.02 -10.93
CA PRO A 55 -14.98 9.75 -11.65
C PRO A 55 -13.55 9.17 -11.76
N GLY A 56 -13.32 7.95 -11.28
CA GLY A 56 -11.98 7.34 -11.15
C GLY A 56 -11.37 7.38 -9.73
N THR A 57 -12.05 8.05 -8.80
CA THR A 57 -12.08 7.88 -7.33
C THR A 57 -11.86 6.46 -6.80
N ARG A 58 -10.63 5.93 -6.65
CA ARG A 58 -10.41 4.58 -6.07
C ARG A 58 -10.09 4.63 -4.57
N LEU A 59 -10.65 3.66 -3.83
CA LEU A 59 -10.36 3.47 -2.41
C LEU A 59 -8.89 3.14 -2.18
N ARG A 60 -8.35 3.61 -1.06
CA ARG A 60 -7.00 3.27 -0.61
C ARG A 60 -7.05 2.53 0.71
N ASP A 61 -6.55 1.30 0.71
CA ASP A 61 -6.35 0.52 1.92
C ASP A 61 -4.87 0.62 2.32
N TYR A 62 -4.59 1.26 3.45
CA TYR A 62 -3.23 1.46 3.97
C TYR A 62 -2.84 0.38 4.99
N PHE A 63 -1.62 -0.11 4.86
CA PHE A 63 -1.02 -1.13 5.70
C PHE A 63 0.31 -0.61 6.24
N ARG A 64 0.55 -0.79 7.53
CA ARG A 64 1.89 -0.69 8.10
C ARG A 64 2.52 -2.07 8.01
N ILE A 65 3.63 -2.19 7.29
CA ILE A 65 4.35 -3.46 7.13
C ILE A 65 5.70 -3.38 7.83
N GLU A 66 6.18 -4.52 8.29
CA GLU A 66 7.52 -4.72 8.81
C GLU A 66 8.18 -5.85 8.01
N ASP A 67 9.43 -5.66 7.61
CA ASP A 67 10.22 -6.72 6.98
C ASP A 67 11.04 -7.51 8.00
N HIS A 68 11.68 -8.59 7.54
CA HIS A 68 12.54 -9.44 8.38
C HIS A 68 13.79 -8.74 8.96
N THR A 69 14.12 -7.54 8.49
CA THR A 69 15.23 -6.72 9.00
C THR A 69 14.76 -5.64 9.99
N GLY A 70 13.45 -5.60 10.30
CA GLY A 70 12.85 -4.60 11.19
C GLY A 70 12.53 -3.26 10.54
N ARG A 71 12.70 -3.12 9.21
CA ARG A 71 12.34 -1.90 8.49
C ARG A 71 10.83 -1.81 8.37
N ARG A 72 10.28 -0.63 8.65
CA ARG A 72 8.83 -0.42 8.70
C ARG A 72 8.39 0.56 7.63
N PHE A 73 7.37 0.18 6.87
CA PHE A 73 6.89 0.96 5.74
C PHE A 73 5.38 1.16 5.74
N TRP A 74 4.94 2.24 5.09
CA TRP A 74 3.53 2.52 4.84
C TRP A 74 3.20 2.14 3.40
N LEU A 75 2.55 1.00 3.24
CA LEU A 75 2.16 0.43 1.95
C LEU A 75 0.67 0.66 1.74
N TYR A 76 0.22 0.99 0.54
CA TYR A 76 -1.21 1.01 0.25
C TYR A 76 -1.56 0.32 -1.06
N ARG A 77 -2.80 -0.17 -1.09
CA ARG A 77 -3.47 -0.66 -2.29
C ARG A 77 -4.41 0.40 -2.83
N GLU A 78 -4.30 0.74 -4.10
CA GLU A 78 -5.24 1.61 -4.81
C GLU A 78 -6.19 0.77 -5.66
N GLY A 79 -7.49 0.83 -5.32
CA GLY A 79 -8.53 0.03 -5.95
C GLY A 79 -8.73 -1.34 -5.31
N LEU A 80 -9.90 -1.94 -5.57
CA LEU A 80 -10.21 -3.32 -5.18
C LEU A 80 -10.47 -4.15 -6.43
N LEU A 81 -10.15 -5.44 -6.36
CA LEU A 81 -10.50 -6.37 -7.44
C LEU A 81 -12.03 -6.43 -7.55
N GLY A 82 -12.57 -6.19 -8.76
CA GLY A 82 -14.01 -6.24 -9.01
C GLY A 82 -14.80 -5.03 -8.51
N ASP A 83 -14.17 -3.92 -8.15
CA ASP A 83 -14.88 -2.69 -7.72
C ASP A 83 -15.63 -1.95 -8.86
N GLY A 84 -15.50 -2.42 -10.11
CA GLY A 84 -16.08 -1.77 -11.28
C GLY A 84 -15.52 -0.39 -11.58
N ARG A 85 -14.43 0.02 -10.90
CA ARG A 85 -13.86 1.37 -10.93
C ARG A 85 -12.44 1.41 -11.53
N GLY A 86 -11.99 0.35 -12.20
CA GLY A 86 -10.74 0.36 -12.96
C GLY A 86 -10.07 -1.01 -13.14
N ALA A 87 -8.81 -0.99 -13.56
CA ALA A 87 -7.96 -2.16 -13.75
C ALA A 87 -7.61 -2.88 -12.42
N GLU A 88 -6.74 -3.88 -12.48
CA GLU A 88 -6.24 -4.59 -11.29
C GLU A 88 -5.70 -3.61 -10.21
N PRO A 89 -5.82 -3.97 -8.92
CA PRO A 89 -5.33 -3.13 -7.83
C PRO A 89 -3.82 -2.91 -7.93
N ARG A 90 -3.40 -1.65 -7.79
CA ARG A 90 -1.97 -1.27 -7.77
C ARG A 90 -1.49 -1.08 -6.34
N TRP A 91 -0.19 -1.27 -6.14
CA TRP A 91 0.43 -1.19 -4.82
C TRP A 91 1.51 -0.13 -4.80
N PHE A 92 1.58 0.63 -3.71
CA PHE A 92 2.51 1.76 -3.58
C PHE A 92 3.08 1.83 -2.17
N LEU A 93 4.35 2.22 -2.08
CA LEU A 93 4.99 2.67 -0.85
C LEU A 93 4.82 4.18 -0.70
N HIS A 94 4.16 4.60 0.36
CA HIS A 94 3.90 6.01 0.66
C HIS A 94 4.91 6.59 1.66
N GLY A 95 5.56 5.75 2.47
CA GLY A 95 6.53 6.23 3.43
C GLY A 95 7.27 5.14 4.20
N ALA A 96 8.23 5.57 5.02
CA ALA A 96 9.02 4.74 5.91
C ALA A 96 8.95 5.29 7.35
N PHE A 97 8.87 4.38 8.33
CA PHE A 97 8.76 4.71 9.75
C PHE A 97 10.09 4.60 10.50
N ALA A 98 11.05 3.81 10.01
CA ALA A 98 12.43 3.67 10.52
C ALA A 98 13.27 2.87 9.51
#